data_AF-D4G8H7-F1
#
_entry.id   AF-D4G8H7-F1
#
_cell.length_a   1.000
_cell.length_b   1.000
_cell.length_c   1.000
_cell.angle_alpha   90.00
_cell.angle_beta   90.00
_cell.angle_gamma   90.00
#
_symmetry.space_group_name_H-M   'P 1'
#
loop_
_entity.id
_entity.type
_entity.pdbx_description
1 polymer ?
#
loop_
_entity_poly.entity_id
_entity_poly.type
_entity_poly.pdbx_seq_one_letter_code
_entity_poly.pdbx_strand_id
1 'polypeptide(L)'
;MITIIQVVFYKSVTFPLEYLLPNDMNLPKKGCRVLVPIKKRNVIGIVWSYKQKNDVQYEKLKLVQKILDYEPLFSDSMWAFLYLASQYYHYPIGSVLFNALPNILRKEKSFPIKISFEWKITNEGMIFKTDQLKKYPNQERALTIFQIEHSISSEKIKQLSISMHSLRSLKKKS
;
A
#
# COMPACT_ATOMS: atom_id res chain seq x y z
N MET A 1 16.23 28.86 4.91
CA MET A 1 16.70 28.39 3.58
C MET A 1 15.52 27.77 2.88
N ILE A 2 15.24 28.16 1.63
CA ILE A 2 14.04 27.70 0.92
C ILE A 2 14.38 26.43 0.14
N THR A 3 13.54 25.40 0.29
CA THR A 3 13.74 24.13 -0.41
C THR A 3 12.71 23.96 -1.52
N ILE A 4 13.20 23.86 -2.76
CA ILE A 4 12.37 23.57 -3.93
C ILE A 4 12.53 22.09 -4.26
N ILE A 5 11.41 21.38 -4.34
CA ILE A 5 11.36 20.01 -4.82
C ILE A 5 10.96 20.00 -6.29
N GLN A 6 11.64 19.17 -7.08
CA GLN A 6 11.27 18.90 -8.46
C GLN A 6 10.51 17.59 -8.51
N VAL A 7 9.32 17.61 -9.10
CA VAL A 7 8.37 16.51 -9.06
C VAL A 7 8.02 16.07 -10.47
N VAL A 8 8.01 14.76 -10.70
CA VAL A 8 7.59 14.14 -11.97
C VAL A 8 6.24 13.43 -11.81
N PHE A 9 5.48 13.33 -12.90
CA PHE A 9 4.08 12.88 -12.88
C PHE A 9 3.80 11.77 -13.89
N TYR A 10 2.73 11.02 -13.64
CA TYR A 10 2.18 10.09 -14.62
C TYR A 10 1.55 10.87 -15.80
N LYS A 11 2.03 10.62 -17.02
CA LYS A 11 1.68 11.28 -18.31
C LYS A 11 2.41 12.59 -18.62
N SER A 12 2.51 12.88 -19.92
CA SER A 12 3.40 13.79 -20.67
C SER A 12 3.68 15.18 -20.07
N VAL A 13 4.40 15.21 -18.95
CA VAL A 13 5.29 16.32 -18.65
C VAL A 13 6.69 15.80 -18.87
N THR A 14 7.36 16.32 -19.90
CA THR A 14 8.73 15.89 -20.26
C THR A 14 9.74 16.31 -19.21
N PHE A 15 9.43 17.36 -18.44
CA PHE A 15 10.33 17.95 -17.45
C PHE A 15 9.71 17.93 -16.04
N PRO A 16 10.53 17.79 -14.98
CA PRO A 16 10.05 17.94 -13.61
C PRO A 16 9.47 19.34 -13.36
N LEU A 17 8.36 19.43 -12.63
CA LEU A 17 7.79 20.70 -12.19
C LEU A 17 8.30 21.07 -10.80
N GLU A 18 8.46 22.37 -10.55
CA GLU A 18 8.98 22.90 -9.29
C GLU A 18 7.84 23.19 -8.29
N TYR A 19 8.03 22.75 -7.05
CA TYR A 19 7.15 23.00 -5.93
C TYR A 19 7.95 23.46 -4.72
N LEU A 20 7.35 24.32 -3.92
CA LEU A 20 7.93 24.79 -2.67
C LEU A 20 7.59 23.81 -1.55
N LEU A 21 8.61 23.34 -0.81
CA LEU A 21 8.40 22.55 0.39
C LEU A 21 8.06 23.48 1.56
N PRO A 22 6.91 23.31 2.22
CA PRO A 22 6.60 24.05 3.45
C PRO A 22 7.64 23.80 4.55
N ASN A 23 7.96 24.83 5.34
CA ASN A 23 9.01 24.76 6.37
C ASN A 23 8.67 23.79 7.53
N ASP A 24 7.41 23.45 7.71
CA ASP A 24 6.88 22.50 8.69
C ASP A 24 6.95 21.04 8.22
N MET A 25 7.35 20.78 6.97
CA MET A 25 7.51 19.43 6.43
C MET A 25 8.98 19.00 6.37
N ASN A 26 9.23 17.75 6.75
CA ASN A 26 10.53 17.11 6.53
C ASN A 26 10.83 17.01 5.03
N LEU A 27 12.10 17.14 4.64
CA LEU A 27 12.52 16.97 3.25
C LEU A 27 12.28 15.52 2.78
N PRO A 28 11.35 15.25 1.86
CA PRO A 28 11.13 13.90 1.35
C PRO A 28 12.32 13.44 0.51
N LYS A 29 12.72 12.16 0.61
CA LYS A 29 13.81 11.57 -0.20
C LYS A 29 13.42 11.47 -1.69
N LYS A 30 14.42 11.38 -2.57
CA LYS A 30 14.20 11.14 -4.01
C LYS A 30 13.51 9.79 -4.17
N GLY A 31 12.50 9.71 -5.03
CA GLY A 31 11.70 8.51 -5.20
C GLY A 31 10.51 8.36 -4.23
N CYS A 32 10.36 9.22 -3.23
CA CYS A 32 9.14 9.30 -2.42
C CYS A 32 7.99 9.92 -3.24
N ARG A 33 6.75 9.49 -2.96
CA ARG A 33 5.56 10.13 -3.51
C ARG A 33 5.16 11.36 -2.69
N VAL A 34 4.69 12.37 -3.39
CA VAL A 34 4.14 13.61 -2.82
C VAL A 34 2.82 13.96 -3.48
N LEU A 35 1.90 14.54 -2.71
CA LEU A 35 0.66 15.11 -3.21
C LEU A 35 0.87 16.60 -3.46
N VAL A 36 0.60 17.04 -4.69
CA VAL A 36 0.82 18.42 -5.11
C VAL A 36 -0.32 18.93 -6.00
N PRO A 37 -0.58 20.24 -6.03
CA PRO A 37 -1.65 20.80 -6.85
C PRO A 37 -1.21 20.95 -8.32
N ILE A 38 -2.01 20.43 -9.24
CA ILE A 38 -1.92 20.69 -10.69
C ILE A 38 -3.25 21.25 -11.17
N LYS A 39 -3.23 22.48 -11.68
CA LYS A 39 -4.44 23.22 -12.09
C LYS A 39 -5.49 23.19 -10.96
N LYS A 40 -6.65 22.56 -11.19
CA LYS A 40 -7.79 22.46 -10.25
C LYS A 40 -7.86 21.12 -9.49
N ARG A 41 -6.81 20.30 -9.52
CA ARG A 41 -6.79 18.96 -8.89
C ARG A 41 -5.49 18.72 -8.13
N ASN A 42 -5.57 17.86 -7.12
CA ASN A 42 -4.39 17.30 -6.47
C ASN A 42 -3.97 16.02 -7.19
N VAL A 43 -2.67 15.88 -7.42
CA VAL A 43 -2.09 14.77 -8.18
C VAL A 43 -0.89 14.25 -7.41
N ILE A 44 -0.70 12.93 -7.44
CA ILE A 44 0.50 12.31 -6.91
C ILE A 44 1.62 12.48 -7.93
N GLY A 45 2.75 12.99 -7.44
CA GLY A 45 4.01 12.97 -8.17
C GLY A 45 5.08 12.24 -7.37
N ILE A 46 6.23 12.04 -8.00
CA ILE A 46 7.41 11.43 -7.37
C ILE A 46 8.51 12.49 -7.31
N VAL A 47 9.18 12.60 -6.15
CA VAL A 47 10.30 13.51 -5.95
C VAL A 47 11.46 13.06 -6.84
N TRP A 48 11.86 13.92 -7.77
CA TRP A 48 12.93 13.66 -8.74
C TRP A 48 14.28 14.22 -8.26
N SER A 49 14.27 15.48 -7.84
CA SER A 49 15.47 16.21 -7.42
C SER A 49 15.11 17.41 -6.57
N TYR A 50 16.13 18.10 -6.05
CA TYR A 50 15.97 19.30 -5.24
C TYR A 50 16.73 20.44 -5.89
N LYS A 51 16.26 21.66 -5.66
CA LYS A 51 17.00 22.88 -5.93
C LYS A 51 17.03 23.73 -4.67
N GLN A 52 18.19 24.28 -4.37
CA GLN A 52 18.32 25.40 -3.46
C GLN A 52 18.41 26.66 -4.32
N LYS A 53 17.50 27.60 -4.09
CA LYS A 53 17.54 28.93 -4.71
C LYS A 53 17.42 29.97 -3.60
N ASN A 54 18.19 31.05 -3.76
CA ASN A 54 18.11 32.25 -2.91
C ASN A 54 17.23 33.34 -3.55
N ASP A 55 16.42 32.98 -4.56
CA ASP A 55 15.97 33.92 -5.58
C ASP A 55 14.47 34.23 -5.51
N VAL A 56 14.11 35.48 -5.81
CA VAL A 56 12.86 36.19 -5.47
C VAL A 56 11.58 35.59 -6.10
N GLN A 57 11.69 34.58 -6.98
CA GLN A 57 10.55 34.03 -7.73
C GLN A 57 9.84 32.82 -7.08
N TYR A 58 10.25 32.37 -5.89
CA TYR A 58 9.61 31.23 -5.23
C TYR A 58 8.15 31.51 -4.82
N GLU A 59 7.76 32.77 -4.64
CA GLU A 59 6.40 33.16 -4.23
C GLU A 59 5.31 32.67 -5.20
N LYS A 60 5.66 32.43 -6.47
CA LYS A 60 4.74 31.91 -7.50
C LYS A 60 4.68 30.38 -7.51
N LEU A 61 5.57 29.69 -6.79
CA LEU A 61 5.58 28.24 -6.73
C LEU A 61 4.44 27.74 -5.84
N LYS A 62 3.79 26.67 -6.29
CA LYS A 62 2.76 26.02 -5.49
C LYS A 62 3.40 25.19 -4.38
N LEU A 63 2.70 25.07 -3.27
CA LEU A 63 3.13 24.29 -2.12
C LEU A 63 2.88 22.79 -2.33
N VAL A 64 3.81 21.99 -1.80
CA VAL A 64 3.57 20.57 -1.52
C VAL A 64 2.45 20.44 -0.49
N GLN A 65 1.46 19.60 -0.76
CA GLN A 65 0.31 19.42 0.13
C GLN A 65 0.56 18.32 1.15
N LYS A 66 1.23 17.24 0.74
CA LYS A 66 1.47 16.07 1.59
C LYS A 66 2.64 15.24 1.09
N ILE A 67 3.41 14.69 2.02
CA ILE A 67 4.40 13.63 1.76
C ILE A 67 3.74 12.29 2.05
N LEU A 68 3.80 11.35 1.11
CA LEU A 68 3.09 10.08 1.20
C LEU A 68 3.97 8.91 1.65
N ASP A 69 5.30 9.03 1.49
CA ASP A 69 6.25 7.99 1.82
C ASP A 69 7.44 8.55 2.62
N TYR A 70 7.88 7.83 3.65
CA TYR A 70 9.08 8.16 4.43
C TYR A 70 10.36 7.72 3.71
N GLU A 71 10.29 6.63 2.97
CA GLU A 71 11.42 6.06 2.21
C GLU A 71 11.09 5.98 0.71
N PRO A 72 12.10 6.00 -0.17
CA PRO A 72 11.91 5.82 -1.60
C PRO A 72 11.25 4.49 -1.93
N LEU A 73 10.37 4.48 -2.95
CA LEU A 73 9.72 3.25 -3.41
C LEU A 73 10.62 2.37 -4.29
N PHE A 74 11.74 2.91 -4.74
CA PHE A 74 12.70 2.22 -5.60
C PHE A 74 14.04 2.16 -4.90
N SER A 75 14.72 1.01 -4.99
CA SER A 75 16.15 0.94 -4.67
C SER A 75 16.95 1.81 -5.64
N ASP A 76 18.17 2.18 -5.26
CA ASP A 76 19.06 2.96 -6.13
C ASP A 76 19.34 2.24 -7.46
N SER A 77 19.49 0.91 -7.43
CA SER A 77 19.68 0.08 -8.63
C SER A 77 18.47 0.12 -9.57
N MET A 78 17.26 0.02 -9.02
CA MET A 78 16.02 0.10 -9.79
C MET A 78 15.82 1.52 -10.35
N TRP A 79 16.12 2.55 -9.55
CA TRP A 79 16.06 3.94 -9.99
C TRP A 79 16.99 4.19 -11.18
N ALA A 80 18.24 3.74 -11.10
CA ALA A 80 19.22 3.86 -12.19
C ALA A 80 18.76 3.12 -13.45
N PHE A 81 18.22 1.91 -13.31
CA PHE A 81 17.67 1.14 -14.42
C PHE A 81 16.48 1.83 -15.09
N LEU A 82 15.51 2.32 -14.31
CA LEU A 82 14.33 3.02 -14.85
C LEU A 82 14.72 4.34 -15.51
N TYR A 83 15.71 5.04 -14.96
CA TYR A 83 16.27 6.23 -15.60
C TYR A 83 16.93 5.88 -16.94
N LEU A 84 17.77 4.84 -16.99
CA LEU A 84 18.39 4.37 -18.23
C LEU A 84 17.34 3.97 -19.27
N ALA A 85 16.32 3.21 -18.88
CA ALA A 85 15.22 2.83 -19.76
C ALA A 85 14.46 4.05 -20.31
N SER A 86 14.23 5.07 -19.46
CA SER A 86 13.64 6.34 -19.89
C SER A 86 14.48 7.04 -20.96
N GLN A 87 15.80 7.11 -20.77
CA GLN A 87 16.71 7.72 -21.75
C GLN A 87 16.77 6.90 -23.04
N TYR A 88 16.95 5.58 -22.94
CA TYR A 88 17.11 4.70 -24.09
C TYR A 88 15.85 4.65 -24.97
N TYR A 89 14.67 4.47 -24.35
CA TYR A 89 13.40 4.41 -25.06
C TYR A 89 12.76 5.78 -25.29
N HIS A 90 13.45 6.88 -24.94
CA HIS A 90 12.96 8.25 -25.08
C HIS A 90 11.56 8.45 -24.49
N TYR A 91 11.25 7.75 -23.40
CA TYR A 91 9.95 7.78 -22.76
C TYR A 91 10.00 8.68 -21.51
N PRO A 92 8.97 9.51 -21.23
CA PRO A 92 9.01 10.44 -20.11
C PRO A 92 9.26 9.73 -18.78
N ILE A 93 10.25 10.20 -18.02
CA ILE A 93 10.68 9.55 -16.77
C ILE A 93 9.54 9.38 -15.77
N GLY A 94 8.66 10.37 -15.64
CA GLY A 94 7.48 10.26 -14.78
C GLY A 94 6.59 9.08 -15.19
N SER A 95 6.32 8.92 -16.48
CA SER A 95 5.55 7.77 -16.97
C SER A 95 6.27 6.44 -16.74
N VAL A 96 7.61 6.37 -16.91
CA VAL A 96 8.39 5.16 -16.59
C VAL A 96 8.27 4.78 -15.11
N LEU A 97 8.54 5.72 -14.20
CA LEU A 97 8.48 5.48 -12.76
C LEU A 97 7.08 5.04 -12.32
N PHE A 98 6.04 5.74 -12.76
CA PHE A 98 4.68 5.36 -12.39
C PHE A 98 4.24 4.04 -13.01
N ASN A 99 4.70 3.68 -14.22
CA ASN A 99 4.41 2.37 -14.81
C ASN A 99 5.10 1.22 -14.06
N ALA A 100 6.26 1.46 -13.45
CA ALA A 100 6.93 0.49 -12.58
C ALA A 100 6.19 0.28 -11.24
N LEU A 101 5.33 1.22 -10.81
CA LEU A 101 4.55 1.08 -9.59
C LEU A 101 3.28 0.24 -9.79
N PRO A 102 2.92 -0.64 -8.84
CA PRO A 102 1.58 -1.22 -8.75
C PRO A 102 0.50 -0.14 -8.74
N ASN A 103 -0.65 -0.42 -9.38
CA ASN A 103 -1.77 0.53 -9.49
C ASN A 103 -2.24 1.11 -8.14
N ILE A 104 -2.11 0.34 -7.06
CA ILE A 104 -2.50 0.77 -5.71
C ILE A 104 -1.61 1.91 -5.20
N LEU A 105 -0.32 1.91 -5.55
CA LEU A 105 0.64 2.96 -5.17
C LEU A 105 0.57 4.19 -6.08
N ARG A 106 -0.19 4.13 -7.18
CA ARG A 106 -0.46 5.30 -8.04
C ARG A 106 -1.60 6.17 -7.50
N LYS A 107 -2.26 5.75 -6.43
CA LYS A 107 -3.41 6.44 -5.80
C LYS A 107 -3.04 6.91 -4.39
N GLU A 108 -3.71 7.97 -3.92
CA GLU A 108 -3.41 8.59 -2.63
C GLU A 108 -3.87 7.70 -1.47
N LYS A 109 -4.98 6.98 -1.65
CA LYS A 109 -5.53 6.10 -0.63
C LYS A 109 -4.51 5.04 -0.25
N SER A 110 -3.97 5.16 0.97
CA SER A 110 -3.48 4.00 1.72
C SER A 110 -4.66 3.06 1.88
N PHE A 111 -4.58 1.86 1.31
CA PHE A 111 -5.50 0.82 1.75
C PHE A 111 -5.02 0.35 3.13
N PRO A 112 -5.93 0.16 4.10
CA PRO A 112 -5.57 -0.57 5.31
C PRO A 112 -4.97 -1.90 4.86
N ILE A 113 -3.82 -2.26 5.44
CA ILE A 113 -3.26 -3.61 5.32
C ILE A 113 -4.44 -4.56 5.51
N LYS A 114 -4.77 -5.35 4.49
CA LYS A 114 -5.87 -6.31 4.59
C LYS A 114 -5.36 -7.43 5.49
N ILE A 115 -5.48 -7.24 6.79
CA ILE A 115 -5.17 -8.27 7.78
C ILE A 115 -6.17 -9.39 7.53
N SER A 116 -5.71 -10.48 6.91
CA SER A 116 -6.52 -11.67 6.73
C SER A 116 -6.52 -12.43 8.04
N PHE A 117 -7.66 -12.41 8.74
CA PHE A 117 -7.84 -13.26 9.91
C PHE A 117 -8.08 -14.70 9.46
N GLU A 118 -7.31 -15.61 10.04
CA GLU A 118 -7.51 -17.05 9.94
C GLU A 118 -8.12 -17.56 11.24
N TRP A 119 -9.02 -18.55 11.12
CA TRP A 119 -9.48 -19.31 12.26
C TRP A 119 -8.50 -20.45 12.47
N LYS A 120 -8.03 -20.63 13.70
CA LYS A 120 -7.12 -21.72 14.05
C LYS A 120 -7.76 -22.56 15.14
N ILE A 121 -7.60 -23.87 15.04
CA ILE A 121 -8.02 -24.79 16.10
C ILE A 121 -7.14 -24.60 17.33
N THR A 122 -7.74 -24.65 18.52
CA THR A 122 -7.01 -24.65 19.79
C THR A 122 -6.49 -26.05 20.12
N ASN A 123 -5.53 -26.16 21.05
CA ASN A 123 -5.02 -27.46 21.49
C ASN A 123 -6.13 -28.34 22.10
N GLU A 124 -7.07 -27.73 22.83
CA GLU A 124 -8.24 -28.43 23.38
C GLU A 124 -9.15 -28.94 22.26
N GLY A 125 -9.41 -28.10 21.24
CA GLY A 125 -10.20 -28.50 20.07
C GLY A 125 -9.57 -29.66 19.28
N MET A 126 -8.24 -29.75 19.24
CA MET A 126 -7.53 -30.87 18.60
C MET A 126 -7.81 -32.22 19.29
N ILE A 127 -7.95 -32.22 20.61
CA ILE A 127 -8.14 -33.45 21.41
C ILE A 127 -9.63 -33.72 21.67
N PHE A 128 -10.49 -32.72 21.43
CA PHE A 128 -11.93 -32.83 21.66
C PHE A 128 -12.58 -33.92 20.79
N LYS A 129 -13.31 -34.84 21.44
CA LYS A 129 -13.98 -35.95 20.75
C LYS A 129 -15.24 -35.47 20.04
N THR A 130 -15.27 -35.59 18.72
CA THR A 130 -16.39 -35.22 17.85
C THR A 130 -17.70 -35.94 18.21
N ASP A 131 -17.63 -37.15 18.79
CA ASP A 131 -18.79 -37.92 19.26
C ASP A 131 -19.69 -37.16 20.25
N GLN A 132 -19.11 -36.25 21.04
CA GLN A 132 -19.86 -35.42 21.99
C GLN A 132 -20.71 -34.34 21.30
N LEU A 133 -20.50 -34.12 20.00
CA LEU A 133 -21.21 -33.14 19.16
C LEU A 133 -22.18 -33.79 18.17
N LYS A 134 -22.48 -35.10 18.26
CA LYS A 134 -23.45 -35.80 17.39
C LYS A 134 -24.83 -35.14 17.33
N LYS A 135 -25.25 -34.48 18.42
CA LYS A 135 -26.51 -33.70 18.47
C LYS A 135 -26.45 -32.37 17.69
N TYR A 136 -25.26 -31.94 17.27
CA TYR A 136 -24.96 -30.67 16.62
C TYR A 136 -24.10 -30.89 15.36
N PRO A 137 -24.67 -31.44 14.28
CA PRO A 137 -23.92 -31.91 13.10
C PRO A 137 -23.07 -30.82 12.43
N ASN A 138 -23.51 -29.56 12.47
CA ASN A 138 -22.75 -28.43 11.92
C ASN A 138 -21.55 -28.02 12.79
N GLN A 139 -21.55 -28.33 14.09
CA GLN A 139 -20.39 -28.13 14.96
C GLN A 139 -19.40 -29.28 14.81
N GLU A 140 -19.92 -30.51 14.77
CA GLU A 140 -19.14 -31.72 14.51
C GLU A 140 -18.37 -31.61 13.20
N ARG A 141 -19.07 -31.34 12.08
CA ARG A 141 -18.44 -31.16 10.76
C ARG A 141 -17.38 -30.05 10.77
N ALA A 142 -17.67 -28.92 11.41
CA ALA A 142 -16.71 -27.82 11.50
C ALA A 142 -15.44 -28.27 12.25
N LEU A 143 -15.59 -28.87 13.43
CA LEU A 143 -14.46 -29.33 14.24
C LEU A 143 -13.60 -30.35 13.50
N THR A 144 -14.19 -31.32 12.80
CA THR A 144 -13.45 -32.32 12.00
C THR A 144 -12.59 -31.65 10.93
N ILE A 145 -13.13 -30.66 10.22
CA ILE A 145 -12.38 -29.92 9.20
C ILE A 145 -11.21 -29.16 9.85
N PHE A 146 -11.44 -28.53 11.01
CA PHE A 146 -10.38 -27.82 11.74
C PHE A 146 -9.32 -28.75 12.33
N GLN A 147 -9.65 -30.00 12.68
CA GLN A 147 -8.70 -31.00 13.16
C GLN A 147 -7.75 -31.48 12.04
N ILE A 148 -8.19 -31.43 10.78
CA ILE A 148 -7.39 -31.81 9.61
C ILE A 148 -6.55 -30.64 9.10
N GLU A 149 -7.16 -29.46 8.93
CA GLU A 149 -6.53 -28.32 8.25
C GLU A 149 -5.79 -27.38 9.21
N HIS A 150 -6.05 -27.49 10.53
CA HIS A 150 -5.49 -26.69 11.63
C HIS A 150 -5.75 -25.18 11.59
N SER A 151 -5.57 -24.52 10.45
CA SER A 151 -5.96 -23.13 10.19
C SER A 151 -6.73 -22.99 8.88
N ILE A 152 -7.76 -22.15 8.88
CA ILE A 152 -8.65 -21.96 7.74
C ILE A 152 -8.92 -20.46 7.59
N SER A 153 -8.69 -19.94 6.39
CA SER A 153 -8.98 -18.54 6.06
C SER A 153 -10.49 -18.26 6.07
N SER A 154 -10.84 -17.01 6.36
CA SER A 154 -12.25 -16.57 6.32
C SER A 154 -12.93 -16.76 4.96
N GLU A 155 -12.17 -16.75 3.86
CA GLU A 155 -12.65 -17.04 2.51
C GLU A 155 -12.93 -18.55 2.33
N LYS A 156 -12.03 -19.43 2.80
CA LYS A 156 -12.20 -20.88 2.76
C LYS A 156 -13.36 -21.35 3.64
N ILE A 157 -13.63 -20.70 4.78
CA ILE A 157 -14.82 -20.96 5.63
C ILE A 157 -16.12 -20.74 4.86
N LYS A 158 -16.20 -19.68 4.05
CA LYS A 158 -17.38 -19.39 3.22
C LYS A 158 -17.55 -20.44 2.12
N GLN A 159 -16.47 -20.86 1.47
CA GLN A 159 -16.50 -21.90 0.44
C GLN A 159 -16.92 -23.27 1.00
N LEU A 160 -16.49 -23.61 2.21
CA LEU A 160 -16.83 -24.85 2.89
C LEU A 160 -18.22 -24.81 3.56
N SER A 161 -18.96 -23.71 3.42
CA SER A 161 -20.28 -23.48 4.00
C SER A 161 -20.34 -23.71 5.53
N ILE A 162 -19.25 -23.39 6.23
CA ILE A 162 -19.17 -23.54 7.69
C ILE A 162 -19.90 -22.35 8.34
N SER A 163 -20.95 -22.63 9.11
CA SER A 163 -21.75 -21.59 9.77
C SER A 163 -20.96 -20.86 10.86
N MET A 164 -21.02 -19.53 10.84
CA MET A 164 -20.40 -18.66 11.85
C MET A 164 -20.99 -18.89 13.25
N HIS A 165 -22.26 -19.30 13.34
CA HIS A 165 -22.90 -19.66 14.61
C HIS A 165 -22.24 -20.90 15.24
N SER A 166 -21.89 -21.90 14.42
CA SER A 166 -21.17 -23.09 14.87
C SER A 166 -19.77 -22.74 15.39
N LEU A 167 -19.03 -21.88 14.69
CA LEU A 167 -17.70 -21.44 15.11
C LEU A 167 -17.74 -20.68 16.44
N ARG A 168 -18.71 -19.79 16.63
CA ARG A 168 -18.91 -19.09 17.90
C ARG A 168 -19.29 -20.04 19.03
N SER A 169 -20.08 -21.07 18.74
CA SER A 169 -20.48 -22.08 19.73
C SER A 169 -19.30 -22.97 20.14
N LEU A 170 -18.45 -23.36 19.19
CA LEU A 170 -17.21 -24.11 19.46
C LEU A 170 -16.22 -23.28 20.27
N LYS A 171 -16.06 -21.98 19.96
CA LYS A 171 -15.20 -21.07 20.72
C LYS A 171 -15.63 -20.90 22.19
N LYS A 172 -16.89 -21.14 22.53
CA LYS A 172 -17.37 -21.13 23.93
C LYS A 172 -17.12 -22.45 24.67
N LYS A 173 -16.78 -23.51 23.95
CA LYS A 173 -16.55 -24.87 24.47
C LYS A 173 -15.06 -25.20 24.65
N SER A 174 -14.17 -24.35 24.11
CA SER A 174 -12.79 -24.19 24.58
C SER A 174 -12.77 -23.28 25.80
#